data_AF-A0A2Z2P267-F1
#
_entry.id   AF-A0A2Z2P267-F1
#
_cell.length_a   1.000
_cell.length_b   1.000
_cell.length_c   1.000
_cell.angle_alpha   90.00
_cell.angle_beta   90.00
_cell.angle_gamma   90.00
#
_symmetry.space_group_name_H-M   'P 1'
#
loop_
_entity.id
_entity.type
_entity.pdbx_description
1 polymer ?
#
loop_
_entity_poly.entity_id
_entity_poly.type
_entity_poly.pdbx_seq_one_letter_code
_entity_poly.pdbx_strand_id
1 'polypeptide(L)' 'MTPEQAILALLAERSAGATICPSEAAQRLAGPGGDWRAEMDAVHAAADALVEAGTVILSWKGAGMQKRRGPYRIARR' A
#
# COMPACT_ATOMS: atom_id res chain seq x y z
N MET A 1 -14.58 2.16 2.47
CA MET A 1 -13.36 2.49 1.70
C MET A 1 -12.76 1.17 1.28
N THR A 2 -12.44 0.97 0.00
CA THR A 2 -11.75 -0.24 -0.45
C THR A 2 -10.25 -0.17 -0.13
N PRO A 3 -9.53 -1.30 -0.13
CA PRO A 3 -8.09 -1.27 0.12
C PRO A 3 -7.29 -0.47 -0.93
N GLU A 4 -7.69 -0.50 -2.20
CA GLU A 4 -7.11 0.34 -3.25
C GLU A 4 -7.32 1.82 -2.95
N GLN A 5 -8.53 2.20 -2.56
CA GLN A 5 -8.85 3.58 -2.18
C GLN A 5 -8.01 4.04 -0.98
N ALA A 6 -7.79 3.18 0.01
CA ALA A 6 -6.95 3.49 1.16
C ALA A 6 -5.49 3.74 0.76
N ILE A 7 -4.92 2.87 -0.08
CA ILE A 7 -3.56 3.02 -0.62
C ILE A 7 -3.44 4.33 -1.41
N LEU A 8 -4.35 4.59 -2.34
CA LEU A 8 -4.30 5.76 -3.21
C LEU A 8 -4.53 7.07 -2.45
N ALA A 9 -5.44 7.08 -1.47
CA ALA A 9 -5.68 8.23 -0.61
C ALA A 9 -4.45 8.57 0.24
N LEU A 10 -3.86 7.57 0.89
CA LEU A 10 -2.62 7.77 1.66
C LEU A 10 -1.49 8.26 0.77
N LEU A 11 -1.32 7.68 -0.41
CA LEU A 11 -0.32 8.16 -1.35
C LEU A 11 -0.60 9.60 -1.75
N ALA A 12 -1.86 9.97 -2.03
CA ALA A 12 -2.31 11.31 -2.40
C ALA A 12 -1.94 12.38 -1.36
N GLU A 13 -2.04 12.03 -0.07
CA GLU A 13 -1.71 12.90 1.07
C GLU A 13 -0.19 13.14 1.23
N ARG A 14 0.66 12.31 0.61
CA ARG A 14 2.13 12.44 0.70
C ARG A 14 2.72 13.31 -0.42
N SER A 15 3.88 13.89 -0.15
CA SER A 15 4.70 14.58 -1.15
C SER A 15 5.07 13.68 -2.33
N ALA A 16 5.35 14.27 -3.49
CA ALA A 16 5.81 13.52 -4.66
C ALA A 16 7.06 12.67 -4.34
N GLY A 17 7.08 11.42 -4.77
CA GLY A 17 8.16 10.46 -4.51
C GLY A 17 8.17 9.84 -3.11
N ALA A 18 7.31 10.29 -2.19
CA ALA A 18 7.16 9.65 -0.89
C ALA A 18 6.46 8.28 -1.02
N THR A 19 6.70 7.43 -0.04
CA THR A 19 6.18 6.05 -0.02
C THR A 19 5.40 5.77 1.26
N ILE A 20 4.53 4.77 1.22
CA ILE A 20 3.82 4.23 2.39
C ILE A 20 4.15 2.75 2.60
N CYS A 21 3.89 2.20 3.78
CA CYS A 21 3.86 0.76 4.01
C CYS A 21 2.41 0.21 3.99
N PRO A 22 2.20 -1.09 3.73
CA PRO A 22 0.86 -1.67 3.71
C PRO A 22 0.12 -1.53 5.04
N SER A 23 0.81 -1.57 6.18
CA SER A 23 0.16 -1.41 7.48
C SER A 23 -0.42 -0.01 7.70
N GLU A 24 0.05 1.04 7.02
CA GLU A 24 -0.59 2.37 7.04
C GLU A 24 -1.98 2.29 6.39
N ALA A 25 -2.09 1.62 5.23
CA ALA A 25 -3.36 1.41 4.54
C ALA A 25 -4.30 0.50 5.36
N ALA A 26 -3.76 -0.56 5.95
CA ALA A 26 -4.53 -1.46 6.81
C ALA A 26 -5.09 -0.74 8.05
N GLN A 27 -4.30 0.12 8.70
CA GLN A 27 -4.76 0.96 9.80
C GLN A 27 -5.84 1.94 9.36
N ARG A 28 -5.71 2.53 8.16
CA ARG A 28 -6.74 3.43 7.61
C ARG A 28 -8.07 2.70 7.36
N LEU A 29 -8.02 1.45 6.89
CA LEU A 29 -9.20 0.62 6.66
C LEU A 29 -9.89 0.21 7.96
N ALA A 30 -9.11 -0.32 8.91
CA ALA A 30 -9.63 -0.78 10.20
C ALA A 30 -10.20 0.37 11.05
N GLY A 31 -9.67 1.58 10.88
CA GLY A 31 -10.09 2.75 11.65
C GLY A 31 -9.67 2.67 13.13
N PRO A 32 -10.07 3.68 13.94
CA PRO A 32 -9.71 3.73 15.36
C PRO A 32 -10.24 2.52 16.12
N GLY A 33 -9.34 1.78 16.78
CA GLY A 33 -9.69 0.60 17.59
C GLY A 33 -10.00 -0.67 16.78
N GLY A 34 -9.92 -0.63 15.44
CA GLY A 34 -10.10 -1.80 14.60
C GLY A 34 -8.86 -2.70 14.51
N ASP A 35 -9.06 -3.96 14.15
CA ASP A 35 -7.97 -4.92 13.95
C ASP A 35 -7.36 -4.78 12.55
N TRP A 36 -6.37 -3.89 12.42
CA TRP A 36 -5.67 -3.70 11.15
C TRP A 36 -4.95 -4.95 10.64
N ARG A 37 -4.65 -5.95 11.51
CA ARG A 37 -3.99 -7.18 11.04
C ARG A 37 -4.94 -8.02 10.20
N ALA A 38 -6.24 -7.99 10.49
CA ALA A 38 -7.25 -8.67 9.67
C ALA A 38 -7.36 -8.07 8.26
N GLU A 39 -7.04 -6.78 8.10
CA GLU A 39 -7.09 -6.07 6.81
C GLU A 39 -5.86 -6.30 5.92
N MET A 40 -4.79 -6.90 6.47
CA MET A 40 -3.51 -7.01 5.77
C MET A 40 -3.58 -7.81 4.47
N ASP A 41 -4.32 -8.92 4.45
CA ASP A 41 -4.45 -9.75 3.25
C ASP A 41 -5.19 -9.02 2.13
N ALA A 42 -6.21 -8.23 2.47
CA ALA A 42 -6.93 -7.40 1.52
C ALA A 42 -6.04 -6.28 0.97
N VAL A 43 -5.26 -5.62 1.82
CA VAL A 43 -4.29 -4.59 1.40
C VAL A 43 -3.19 -5.16 0.50
N HIS A 44 -2.73 -6.36 0.82
CA HIS A 44 -1.75 -7.09 0.01
C HIS A 44 -2.27 -7.37 -1.40
N ALA A 45 -3.49 -7.89 -1.52
CA ALA A 45 -4.12 -8.16 -2.80
C ALA A 45 -4.32 -6.87 -3.62
N ALA A 46 -4.77 -5.79 -2.97
CA ALA A 46 -4.94 -4.50 -3.64
C ALA A 46 -3.62 -3.88 -4.09
N ALA A 47 -2.55 -4.00 -3.31
CA ALA A 47 -1.22 -3.56 -3.73
C ALA A 47 -0.77 -4.32 -4.99
N ASP A 48 -0.99 -5.63 -5.05
CA ASP A 48 -0.67 -6.42 -6.25
C ASP A 48 -1.52 -5.98 -7.45
N ALA A 49 -2.83 -5.79 -7.28
CA ALA A 49 -3.72 -5.33 -8.34
C ALA A 49 -3.32 -3.95 -8.89
N LEU A 50 -2.92 -3.01 -8.03
CA LEU A 50 -2.48 -1.68 -8.44
C LEU A 50 -1.11 -1.70 -9.17
N VAL A 51 -0.24 -2.65 -8.84
CA VAL A 51 1.03 -2.86 -9.56
C VAL A 51 0.76 -3.40 -10.95
N GLU A 52 -0.10 -4.41 -11.07
CA GLU A 52 -0.51 -4.97 -12.37
C GLU A 52 -1.20 -3.91 -13.25
N ALA A 53 -2.00 -3.02 -12.64
CA ALA A 53 -2.59 -1.87 -13.33
C ALA A 53 -1.59 -0.74 -13.63
N GLY A 54 -0.33 -0.85 -13.25
CA GLY A 54 0.70 0.16 -13.47
C GLY A 54 0.50 1.47 -12.70
N THR A 55 -0.37 1.49 -11.69
CA THR A 55 -0.74 2.69 -10.92
C THR A 55 0.29 3.00 -9.82
N VAL A 56 0.88 1.95 -9.24
CA VAL A 56 1.88 2.06 -8.17
C VAL A 56 3.11 1.23 -8.49
N ILE A 57 4.21 1.55 -7.84
CA ILE A 57 5.45 0.78 -7.86
C ILE A 57 5.81 0.33 -6.44
N LEU A 58 6.50 -0.80 -6.35
CA LEU A 58 6.98 -1.35 -5.08
C LEU A 58 8.48 -1.16 -4.96
N SER A 59 8.94 -1.00 -3.73
CA SER A 59 10.38 -0.98 -3.43
C SER A 59 10.70 -1.56 -2.06
N TRP A 60 11.94 -2.03 -1.91
CA TRP A 60 12.50 -2.42 -0.62
C TRP A 60 13.97 -2.03 -0.54
N LYS A 61 14.36 -1.39 0.56
CA LYS A 61 15.72 -0.82 0.73
C LYS A 61 16.19 0.02 -0.47
N GLY A 62 15.27 0.80 -1.05
CA GLY A 62 15.54 1.65 -2.21
C GLY A 62 15.58 0.95 -3.57
N ALA A 63 15.50 -0.39 -3.61
CA ALA A 63 15.46 -1.15 -4.85
C ALA A 63 14.01 -1.41 -5.28
N GLY A 64 13.69 -1.20 -6.56
CA GLY A 64 12.38 -1.50 -7.12
C GLY A 64 12.08 -3.00 -7.11
N MET A 65 10.80 -3.35 -6.95
CA MET A 65 10.32 -4.73 -6.91
C MET A 65 9.15 -4.92 -7.87
N GLN A 66 9.20 -6.00 -8.66
CA GLN A 66 8.11 -6.38 -9.56
C GLN A 66 7.01 -7.19 -8.85
N LYS A 67 7.37 -7.92 -7.79
CA LYS A 67 6.46 -8.72 -6.98
C LYS A 67 6.76 -8.51 -5.51
N ARG A 68 5.72 -8.44 -4.67
CA ARG A 68 5.90 -8.33 -3.22
C ARG A 68 6.63 -9.54 -2.66
N ARG A 69 7.57 -9.28 -1.74
CA ARG A 69 8.28 -10.31 -0.99
C ARG A 69 8.85 -9.70 0.29
N GLY A 70 8.46 -10.23 1.44
CA GLY A 70 8.86 -9.65 2.72
C GLY A 70 8.37 -8.20 2.88
N PRO A 71 9.06 -7.36 3.67
CA PRO A 71 8.72 -5.95 3.82
C PRO A 71 8.86 -5.19 2.50
N TYR A 72 7.97 -4.24 2.25
CA TYR A 72 7.99 -3.41 1.05
C TYR A 72 7.34 -2.04 1.30
N ARG A 73 7.61 -1.12 0.39
CA ARG A 73 7.03 0.23 0.32
C ARG A 73 6.26 0.38 -0.99
N ILE A 74 5.19 1.15 -0.94
CA ILE A 74 4.33 1.47 -2.09
C ILE A 74 4.53 2.94 -2.43
N ALA A 75 4.72 3.25 -3.71
CA ALA A 75 4.82 4.61 -4.23
C ALA A 75 3.93 4.77 -5.47
N ARG A 76 3.52 6.00 -5.79
CA ARG A 76 2.89 6.28 -7.09
C ARG A 76 3.93 6.07 -8.20
N ARG A 77 3.49 5.59 -9.35
CA ARG A 77 4.34 5.52 -10.55
C ARG A 77 4.70 6.92 -11.05
#